data_AF-A0A8I1RAV3-F1
#
_entry.id   AF-A0A8I1RAV3-F1
#
_cell.length_a   1.000
_cell.length_b   1.000
_cell.length_c   1.000
_cell.angle_alpha   90.00
_cell.angle_beta   90.00
_cell.angle_gamma   90.00
#
_symmetry.space_group_name_H-M   'P 1'
#
loop_
_entity.id
_entity.type
_entity.pdbx_description
1 polymer ?
#
loop_
_entity_poly.entity_id
_entity_poly.type
_entity_poly.pdbx_seq_one_letter_code
_entity_poly.pdbx_strand_id
1 'polypeptide(L)'
;MSSQIRRDQVAFAIEGGHPKRRACELIGIARSILGYERKLPLRDAPVLSAMRRLAQQYPRYGYRRIRIFLKREGHEMSWKRAHRLWQARRVAAAKTQAQKARGGLTPTPLAADRPQQRLGLRLRLRRLRQRPTDQMPDCDR
;
A
#
# COMPACT_ATOMS: atom_id res chain seq x y z
N MET A 1 -11.27 -22.03 -0.28
CA MET A 1 -11.82 -20.93 -1.10
C MET A 1 -11.69 -19.61 -0.35
N SER A 2 -11.28 -18.53 -1.04
CA SER A 2 -11.19 -17.19 -0.43
C SER A 2 -12.56 -16.70 0.06
N SER A 3 -12.59 -15.93 1.15
CA SER A 3 -13.82 -15.28 1.64
C SER A 3 -14.47 -14.39 0.58
N GLN A 4 -13.69 -13.89 -0.38
CA GLN A 4 -14.22 -13.05 -1.46
C GLN A 4 -15.03 -13.87 -2.46
N ILE A 5 -14.49 -15.01 -2.91
CA ILE A 5 -15.17 -15.94 -3.83
C ILE A 5 -16.53 -16.38 -3.28
N ARG A 6 -16.57 -16.67 -1.99
CA ARG A 6 -17.79 -17.02 -1.26
C ARG A 6 -18.85 -15.91 -1.30
N ARG A 7 -18.44 -14.64 -1.19
CA ARG A 7 -19.36 -13.49 -1.30
C ARG A 7 -19.86 -13.32 -2.73
N ASP A 8 -18.97 -13.48 -3.70
CA ASP A 8 -19.29 -13.34 -5.12
C ASP A 8 -20.30 -14.42 -5.53
N GLN A 9 -20.17 -15.65 -5.03
CA GLN A 9 -21.17 -16.71 -5.22
C GLN A 9 -22.54 -16.35 -4.65
N VAL A 10 -22.59 -15.72 -3.48
CA VAL A 10 -23.86 -15.29 -2.87
C VAL A 10 -24.48 -14.14 -3.67
N ALA A 11 -23.67 -13.21 -4.15
CA ALA A 11 -24.13 -12.14 -5.03
C ALA A 11 -24.77 -12.72 -6.31
N PHE A 12 -24.09 -13.68 -6.95
CA PHE A 12 -24.61 -14.37 -8.13
C PHE A 12 -25.94 -15.09 -7.87
N ALA A 13 -26.08 -15.78 -6.73
CA ALA A 13 -27.33 -16.44 -6.37
C ALA A 13 -28.48 -15.45 -6.14
N ILE A 14 -28.19 -14.27 -5.58
CA ILE A 14 -29.17 -13.20 -5.39
C ILE A 14 -29.62 -12.61 -6.73
N GLU A 15 -28.68 -12.35 -7.64
CA GLU A 15 -28.98 -11.90 -9.02
C GLU A 15 -29.85 -12.92 -9.77
N GLY A 16 -29.63 -14.21 -9.53
CA GLY A 16 -30.47 -15.31 -10.03
C GLY A 16 -31.84 -15.45 -9.35
N GLY A 17 -32.32 -14.43 -8.61
CA GLY A 17 -33.66 -14.39 -8.03
C GLY A 17 -33.82 -15.09 -6.67
N HIS A 18 -32.73 -15.55 -6.04
CA HIS A 18 -32.84 -16.16 -4.72
C HIS A 18 -32.84 -15.09 -3.62
N PRO A 19 -33.73 -15.19 -2.61
CA PRO A 19 -33.68 -14.30 -1.47
C PRO A 19 -32.37 -14.50 -0.72
N LYS A 20 -31.79 -13.39 -0.20
CA LYS A 20 -30.49 -13.37 0.51
C LYS A 20 -30.31 -14.51 1.52
N ARG A 21 -31.38 -14.87 2.24
CA ARG A 21 -31.39 -15.98 3.20
C ARG A 21 -31.09 -17.32 2.53
N ARG A 22 -31.82 -17.65 1.47
CA ARG A 22 -31.68 -18.91 0.73
C ARG A 22 -30.34 -18.98 0.00
N ALA A 23 -29.86 -17.87 -0.55
CA ALA A 23 -28.52 -17.79 -1.15
C ALA A 23 -27.40 -18.07 -0.14
N CYS A 24 -27.50 -17.55 1.09
CA CYS A 24 -26.54 -17.83 2.16
C CYS A 24 -26.57 -19.30 2.62
N GLU A 25 -27.76 -19.88 2.74
CA GLU A 25 -27.95 -21.28 3.13
C GLU A 25 -27.38 -22.23 2.07
N LEU A 26 -27.65 -21.98 0.78
CA LEU A 26 -27.14 -22.77 -0.35
C LEU A 26 -25.61 -22.80 -0.42
N ILE A 27 -24.94 -21.70 -0.08
CA ILE A 27 -23.47 -21.58 -0.17
C ILE A 27 -22.79 -21.86 1.19
N GLY A 28 -23.54 -21.95 2.28
CA GLY A 28 -23.03 -22.26 3.62
C GLY A 28 -22.27 -21.11 4.28
N ILE A 29 -22.73 -19.86 4.10
CA ILE A 29 -22.08 -18.66 4.64
C ILE A 29 -22.99 -17.96 5.66
N ALA A 30 -22.42 -17.53 6.79
CA ALA A 30 -23.13 -16.70 7.75
C ALA A 30 -23.46 -15.31 7.18
N ARG A 31 -24.69 -14.83 7.38
CA ARG A 31 -25.16 -13.51 6.88
C ARG A 31 -24.29 -12.32 7.32
N SER A 32 -23.63 -12.41 8.47
CA SER A 32 -22.70 -11.39 8.98
C SER A 32 -21.50 -11.16 8.06
N ILE A 33 -21.11 -12.17 7.28
CA ILE A 33 -19.99 -12.07 6.34
C ILE A 33 -20.33 -11.15 5.16
N LEU A 34 -21.60 -11.01 4.77
CA LEU A 34 -22.01 -10.12 3.68
C LEU A 34 -21.94 -8.65 4.08
N GLY A 35 -22.24 -8.31 5.34
CA GLY A 35 -22.13 -6.95 5.86
C GLY A 35 -20.72 -6.55 6.32
N TYR A 36 -19.78 -7.49 6.34
CA TYR A 36 -18.43 -7.23 6.83
C TYR A 36 -17.56 -6.54 5.78
N GLU A 37 -17.55 -5.23 5.80
CA GLU A 37 -16.60 -4.44 5.01
C GLU A 37 -15.31 -4.21 5.79
N ARG A 38 -14.17 -4.54 5.16
CA ARG A 38 -12.87 -4.14 5.71
C ARG A 38 -12.75 -2.62 5.58
N LYS A 39 -12.98 -1.89 6.67
CA LYS A 39 -12.82 -0.41 6.74
C LYS A 39 -11.35 0.06 6.80
N LEU A 40 -10.41 -0.84 7.07
CA LEU A 40 -8.97 -0.54 7.19
C LEU A 40 -8.30 0.05 5.93
N PRO A 41 -8.54 -0.43 4.69
CA PRO A 41 -7.88 0.10 3.48
C PRO A 41 -8.07 1.60 3.27
N LEU A 42 -9.22 2.17 3.63
CA LEU A 42 -9.49 3.60 3.41
C LEU A 42 -8.63 4.50 4.31
N ARG A 43 -8.44 4.10 5.58
CA ARG A 43 -7.58 4.82 6.53
C ARG A 43 -6.09 4.69 6.22
N ASP A 44 -5.69 3.60 5.56
CA ASP A 44 -4.30 3.33 5.21
C ASP A 44 -3.85 4.07 3.93
N ALA A 45 -4.79 4.55 3.09
CA ALA A 45 -4.50 5.24 1.84
C ALA A 45 -3.57 6.49 1.97
N PRO A 46 -3.82 7.47 2.87
CA PRO A 46 -2.94 8.63 3.01
C PRO A 46 -1.56 8.26 3.55
N VAL A 47 -1.49 7.26 4.43
CA VAL A 47 -0.22 6.75 4.97
C VAL A 47 0.60 6.09 3.87
N LEU A 48 -0.05 5.34 2.98
CA LEU A 48 0.62 4.67 1.86
C LEU A 48 1.17 5.67 0.85
N SER A 49 0.47 6.78 0.58
CA SER A 49 0.96 7.83 -0.33
C SER A 49 2.15 8.59 0.27
N ALA A 50 2.10 8.96 1.55
CA ALA A 50 3.21 9.58 2.26
C ALA A 50 4.44 8.64 2.32
N MET A 51 4.22 7.37 2.65
CA MET A 51 5.26 6.35 2.63
C MET A 51 5.84 6.16 1.21
N ARG A 52 5.03 6.37 0.16
CA ARG A 52 5.49 6.38 -1.24
C ARG A 52 6.45 7.50 -1.56
N ARG A 53 6.07 8.72 -1.25
CA ARG A 53 6.91 9.90 -1.40
C ARG A 53 8.23 9.75 -0.66
N LEU A 54 8.19 9.35 0.61
CA LEU A 54 9.40 9.21 1.44
C LEU A 54 10.35 8.12 0.96
N ALA A 55 9.84 7.00 0.45
CA ALA A 55 10.69 5.94 -0.10
C ALA A 55 11.38 6.35 -1.41
N GLN A 56 10.74 7.21 -2.22
CA GLN A 56 11.35 7.75 -3.44
C GLN A 56 12.41 8.81 -3.11
N GLN A 57 12.14 9.63 -2.09
CA GLN A 57 13.07 10.66 -1.61
C GLN A 57 14.29 10.05 -0.90
N TYR A 58 14.13 8.91 -0.22
CA TYR A 58 15.20 8.24 0.52
C TYR A 58 15.32 6.74 0.17
N PRO A 59 15.91 6.39 -0.99
CA PRO A 59 15.98 5.00 -1.47
C PRO A 59 16.76 4.06 -0.55
N ARG A 60 17.72 4.59 0.23
CA ARG A 60 18.54 3.80 1.17
C ARG A 60 17.78 3.45 2.47
N TYR A 61 16.63 4.07 2.72
CA TYR A 61 15.94 3.94 4.00
C TYR A 61 14.85 2.87 3.95
N GLY A 62 14.87 2.00 4.95
CA GLY A 62 13.80 1.04 5.20
C GLY A 62 12.65 1.62 6.03
N TYR A 63 11.61 0.82 6.22
CA TYR A 63 10.40 1.19 6.97
C TYR A 63 10.66 1.72 8.38
N ARG A 64 11.74 1.29 9.05
CA ARG A 64 12.11 1.77 10.40
C ARG A 64 12.40 3.27 10.42
N ARG A 65 13.19 3.78 9.48
CA ARG A 65 13.48 5.22 9.36
C ARG A 65 12.31 5.99 8.77
N ILE A 66 11.63 5.43 7.78
CA ILE A 66 10.47 6.08 7.15
C ILE A 66 9.32 6.27 8.15
N ARG A 67 9.13 5.34 9.10
CA ARG A 67 8.18 5.51 10.20
C ARG A 67 8.45 6.75 11.06
N ILE A 68 9.72 7.12 11.26
CA ILE A 68 10.09 8.32 12.02
C ILE A 68 9.66 9.58 11.26
N PHE A 69 9.87 9.61 9.94
CA PHE A 69 9.40 10.71 9.10
C PHE A 69 7.87 10.78 9.05
N LEU A 70 7.20 9.64 8.94
CA LEU A 70 5.73 9.57 9.02
C LEU A 70 5.20 10.10 10.36
N LYS A 71 5.86 9.78 11.48
CA LYS A 71 5.50 10.33 12.79
C LYS A 71 5.64 11.87 12.81
N ARG A 72 6.65 12.44 12.15
CA ARG A 72 6.83 13.91 12.05
C ARG A 72 5.76 14.57 11.18
N GLU A 73 5.22 13.85 10.20
CA GLU A 73 4.10 14.30 9.37
C GLU A 73 2.73 14.08 10.02
N GLY A 74 2.67 13.60 11.28
CA GLY A 74 1.42 13.39 12.03
C GLY A 74 0.82 11.98 11.87
N HIS A 75 1.48 11.08 11.14
CA HIS A 75 1.05 9.70 10.98
C HIS A 75 1.73 8.80 12.02
N GLU A 76 1.19 8.78 13.24
CA GLU A 76 1.69 7.90 14.30
C GLU A 76 1.21 6.45 14.09
N MET A 77 2.14 5.49 14.13
CA MET A 77 1.83 4.08 13.95
C MET A 77 2.80 3.16 14.67
N SER A 78 2.28 2.01 15.10
CA SER A 78 3.07 0.89 15.61
C SER A 78 4.04 0.37 14.55
N TRP A 79 5.19 -0.14 15.01
CA TRP A 79 6.20 -0.78 14.16
C TRP A 79 5.63 -1.95 13.33
N LYS A 80 4.73 -2.76 13.91
CA LYS A 80 4.08 -3.88 13.20
C LYS A 80 3.23 -3.38 12.03
N ARG A 81 2.49 -2.28 12.22
CA ARG A 81 1.65 -1.66 11.18
C ARG A 81 2.52 -1.08 10.06
N ALA A 82 3.58 -0.35 10.41
CA ALA A 82 4.53 0.18 9.43
C ALA A 82 5.18 -0.92 8.59
N HIS A 83 5.60 -2.02 9.23
CA HIS A 83 6.18 -3.17 8.54
C HIS A 83 5.18 -3.82 7.58
N ARG A 84 3.94 -4.06 8.02
CA ARG A 84 2.88 -4.64 7.18
C ARG A 84 2.62 -3.79 5.92
N LEU A 85 2.47 -2.48 6.09
CA LEU A 85 2.24 -1.56 4.97
C LEU A 85 3.43 -1.50 4.01
N TRP A 86 4.65 -1.54 4.56
CA TRP A 86 5.88 -1.59 3.76
C TRP A 86 5.97 -2.84 2.90
N GLN A 87 5.68 -4.01 3.48
CA GLN A 87 5.72 -5.27 2.73
C GLN A 87 4.60 -5.37 1.69
N ALA A 88 3.38 -4.96 2.04
CA ALA A 88 2.27 -4.90 1.10
C ALA A 88 2.62 -4.07 -0.15
N ARG A 89 3.32 -2.95 0.05
CA ARG A 89 3.80 -2.11 -1.05
C ARG A 89 4.96 -2.73 -1.84
N ARG A 90 5.92 -3.39 -1.19
CA ARG A 90 7.02 -4.10 -1.89
C ARG A 90 6.47 -5.23 -2.76
N VAL A 91 5.49 -5.98 -2.26
CA VAL A 91 4.80 -7.02 -3.03
C VAL A 91 4.05 -6.41 -4.22
N ALA A 92 3.35 -5.29 -4.03
CA ALA A 92 2.70 -4.59 -5.14
C ALA A 92 3.71 -4.10 -6.19
N ALA A 93 4.81 -3.48 -5.77
CA ALA A 93 5.86 -3.01 -6.67
C ALA A 93 6.55 -4.17 -7.42
N ALA A 94 6.83 -5.29 -6.75
CA ALA A 94 7.41 -6.48 -7.36
C ALA A 94 6.46 -7.12 -8.38
N LYS A 95 5.15 -7.17 -8.10
CA LYS A 95 4.13 -7.64 -9.05
C LYS A 95 4.09 -6.79 -10.31
N THR A 96 4.09 -5.46 -10.16
CA THR A 96 4.11 -4.54 -11.31
C THR A 96 5.41 -4.66 -12.12
N GLN A 97 6.56 -4.82 -11.46
CA GLN A 97 7.83 -5.05 -12.16
C GLN A 97 7.86 -6.38 -12.91
N ALA A 98 7.38 -7.46 -12.30
CA ALA A 98 7.28 -8.77 -12.95
C ALA A 98 6.32 -8.75 -14.15
N GLN A 99 5.21 -8.01 -14.07
CA GLN A 99 4.29 -7.82 -15.19
C GLN A 99 4.93 -7.01 -16.33
N LYS A 100 5.65 -5.93 -16.00
CA LYS A 100 6.43 -5.16 -17.00
C LYS A 100 7.51 -6.01 -17.67
N ALA A 101 8.23 -6.82 -16.91
CA ALA A 101 9.24 -7.74 -17.45
C ALA A 101 8.64 -8.81 -18.38
N ARG A 102 7.39 -9.21 -18.16
CA ARG A 102 6.67 -10.15 -19.03
C ARG A 102 6.09 -9.52 -20.29
N GLY A 103 5.90 -8.20 -20.31
CA GLY A 103 5.33 -7.46 -21.45
C GLY A 103 6.33 -6.66 -22.28
N GLY A 104 7.62 -6.71 -21.97
CA GLY A 104 8.67 -5.98 -22.68
C GLY A 104 9.65 -6.94 -23.35
N LEU A 105 9.83 -6.77 -24.66
CA LEU A 105 10.98 -7.27 -25.42
C LEU A 105 12.28 -7.02 -24.64
N THR A 106 13.14 -8.04 -24.61
CA THR A 106 14.49 -8.03 -24.03
C THR A 106 15.23 -6.71 -24.24
N PRO A 107 15.78 -6.06 -23.21
CA PRO A 107 16.89 -5.15 -23.42
C PRO A 107 18.12 -6.01 -23.75
N THR A 108 18.58 -5.90 -24.99
CA THR A 108 19.92 -6.31 -25.39
C THR A 108 20.94 -5.68 -24.44
N PRO A 109 21.87 -6.43 -23.82
CA PRO A 109 22.93 -5.83 -23.04
C PRO A 109 23.94 -5.22 -24.02
N LEU A 110 23.84 -3.92 -24.28
CA LEU A 110 24.98 -3.17 -24.80
C LEU A 110 25.98 -3.02 -23.65
N ALA A 111 27.07 -3.78 -23.76
CA ALA A 111 28.25 -3.63 -22.95
C ALA A 111 28.74 -2.17 -23.02
N ALA A 112 28.87 -1.54 -21.86
CA ALA A 112 29.66 -0.34 -21.70
C ALA A 112 30.49 -0.52 -20.43
N ASP A 113 31.73 -0.93 -20.64
CA ASP A 113 32.83 -0.75 -19.70
C ASP A 113 32.79 0.67 -19.13
N ARG A 114 32.67 0.78 -17.81
CA ARG A 114 33.35 1.87 -17.08
C ARG A 114 33.83 1.39 -15.70
N PRO A 115 35.10 1.63 -15.36
CA PRO A 115 35.64 1.34 -14.04
C PRO A 115 34.99 2.26 -13.01
N GLN A 116 34.49 1.70 -11.92
CA GLN A 116 33.85 2.42 -10.83
C GLN A 116 34.91 3.23 -10.05
N GLN A 117 35.16 4.46 -10.52
CA GLN A 117 35.93 5.45 -9.79
C GLN A 117 35.16 5.87 -8.52
N ARG A 118 35.77 5.64 -7.36
CA ARG A 118 35.37 6.19 -6.06
C ARG A 118 35.34 7.72 -6.13
N LEU A 119 34.18 8.36 -5.95
CA LEU A 119 34.12 9.73 -5.44
C LEU A 119 32.90 9.94 -4.56
N GLY A 120 33.17 10.36 -3.32
CA GLY A 120 32.17 10.70 -2.32
C GLY A 120 31.34 11.89 -2.74
N LEU A 121 30.02 11.79 -2.55
CA LEU A 121 29.13 12.93 -2.68
C LEU A 121 28.56 13.30 -1.32
N ARG A 122 29.06 14.46 -0.89
CA ARG A 122 28.72 15.26 0.27
C ARG A 122 27.21 15.29 0.51
N LEU A 123 26.82 14.90 1.72
CA LEU A 123 25.51 15.24 2.28
C LEU A 123 25.44 16.77 2.43
N ARG A 124 24.83 17.47 1.46
CA ARG A 124 24.27 18.78 1.75
C ARG A 124 22.92 18.58 2.43
N LEU A 125 22.97 18.52 3.76
CA LEU A 125 21.81 18.86 4.58
C LEU A 125 21.45 20.31 4.26
N ARG A 126 20.36 20.53 3.50
CA ARG A 126 19.72 21.85 3.42
C ARG A 126 18.22 21.73 3.59
N ARG A 127 17.79 22.32 4.70
CA ARG A 127 16.46 22.84 5.08
C ARG A 127 15.34 21.84 5.32
N LEU A 128 15.27 21.40 6.58
CA LEU A 128 14.01 21.29 7.32
C LEU A 128 13.44 22.71 7.52
N ARG A 129 12.60 23.16 6.59
CA ARG A 129 11.60 24.23 6.69
C ARG A 129 10.94 24.18 5.32
N GLN A 130 9.73 23.63 5.20
CA GLN A 130 8.51 24.36 5.45
C GLN A 130 7.39 23.40 5.92
N ARG A 131 6.72 23.76 7.02
CA ARG A 131 5.25 23.70 7.05
C ARG A 131 4.73 24.91 6.23
N PRO A 132 3.62 24.73 5.52
CA PRO A 132 2.39 25.51 5.79
C PRO A 132 1.17 24.55 5.88
N THR A 133 0.38 24.51 6.97
CA THR A 133 -0.88 25.30 7.22
C THR A 133 -1.82 25.21 6.00
N ASP A 134 -3.04 24.68 6.04
CA ASP A 134 -4.12 24.63 7.03
C ASP A 134 -5.05 23.45 6.75
N GLN A 135 -5.85 23.09 7.77
CA GLN A 135 -7.04 22.22 7.83
C GLN A 135 -6.92 21.18 8.94
N MET A 136 -6.95 21.68 10.19
CA MET A 136 -7.71 20.99 11.23
C MET A 136 -9.18 21.25 10.93
N PRO A 137 -10.01 20.25 10.57
CA PRO A 137 -11.43 20.37 10.80
C PRO A 137 -11.62 20.31 12.32
N ASP A 138 -12.34 21.30 12.84
CA ASP A 138 -12.74 21.41 14.23
C ASP A 138 -13.30 20.08 14.74
N CYS A 139 -12.66 19.57 15.79
CA CYS A 139 -13.26 18.59 16.68
C CYS A 139 -14.02 19.37 17.76
N ASP A 140 -15.28 19.71 17.48
CA ASP A 140 -16.20 20.09 18.53
C ASP A 140 -17.03 18.87 18.97
N ARG A 141 -16.80 18.54 20.25
CA ARG A 141 -17.70 17.98 21.27
C ARG A 141 -18.29 16.57 21.12
#